data_AF-A0A101HAJ5-F1
#
_entry.id   AF-A0A101HAJ5-F1
#
_cell.length_a   1.000
_cell.length_b   1.000
_cell.length_c   1.000
_cell.angle_alpha   90.00
_cell.angle_beta   90.00
_cell.angle_gamma   90.00
#
_symmetry.space_group_name_H-M   'P 1'
#
loop_
_entity.id
_entity.type
_entity.pdbx_description
1 polymer ?
#
loop_
_entity_poly.entity_id
_entity_poly.type
_entity_poly.pdbx_seq_one_letter_code
_entity_poly.pdbx_strand_id
1 'polypeptide(L)'
;MIKKYFWLLKFFITALIIFLALRFERTASVRLFYFAYLAIGYVSVGIVRKLFIRSNNIRLLTFFIDIAIVFTMETLTRYVINYALHTFYIVILIDAYMELDKKPFAIIGSVAGLTSLLKYINMLLLTRSFSKVAETVFFSLFTIFIIFTVYLLKEVREEKGKTEMVYKELLATYKELEGKYKNGMMAFEPEPIVEELTEREKEICRLIGDGRNNKEISETLFISEGTVKNHITNILKKIELRDRTQLAVFALKNRI
;
A
#
# COMPACT_ATOMS: atom_id res chain seq x y z
N MET A 1 -2.67 12.51 -7.50
CA MET A 1 -2.25 13.58 -6.57
C MET A 1 -1.45 13.07 -5.36
N ILE A 2 -1.89 12.02 -4.65
CA ILE A 2 -1.29 11.54 -3.39
C ILE A 2 0.22 11.22 -3.49
N LYS A 3 0.67 10.56 -4.58
CA LYS A 3 2.10 10.20 -4.77
C LYS A 3 3.05 11.41 -4.81
N LYS A 4 2.61 12.58 -5.29
CA LYS A 4 3.45 13.78 -5.40
C LYS A 4 3.72 14.38 -4.01
N TYR A 5 2.68 14.49 -3.19
CA TYR A 5 2.78 15.01 -1.81
C TYR A 5 3.55 14.06 -0.90
N PHE A 6 3.36 12.75 -1.07
CA PHE A 6 4.09 11.75 -0.31
C PHE A 6 5.61 11.88 -0.48
N TRP A 7 6.08 12.12 -1.69
CA TRP A 7 7.52 12.28 -1.93
C TRP A 7 8.11 13.55 -1.29
N LEU A 8 7.39 14.67 -1.34
CA LEU A 8 7.80 15.90 -0.66
C LEU A 8 7.88 15.67 0.85
N LEU A 9 6.84 15.07 1.43
CA LEU A 9 6.80 14.75 2.85
C LEU A 9 7.96 13.83 3.25
N LYS A 10 8.21 12.76 2.48
CA LYS A 10 9.34 11.85 2.68
C LYS A 10 10.67 12.60 2.67
N PHE A 11 10.89 13.47 1.68
CA PHE A 11 12.11 14.25 1.57
C PHE A 11 12.37 15.09 2.81
N PHE A 12 11.34 15.80 3.32
CA PHE A 12 11.47 16.59 4.55
C PHE A 12 11.72 15.72 5.79
N ILE A 13 11.05 14.57 5.91
CA ILE A 13 11.27 13.63 7.02
C ILE A 13 12.70 13.09 6.98
N THR A 14 13.17 12.62 5.83
CA THR A 14 14.54 12.11 5.66
C THR A 14 15.57 13.20 5.96
N ALA A 15 15.37 14.42 5.46
CA ALA A 15 16.25 15.55 5.75
C ALA A 15 16.28 15.89 7.24
N LEU A 16 15.12 15.86 7.93
CA LEU A 16 15.04 16.06 9.37
C LEU A 16 15.80 14.97 10.15
N ILE A 17 15.64 13.71 9.77
CA ILE A 17 16.35 12.59 10.42
C ILE A 17 17.87 12.75 10.23
N ILE A 18 18.33 13.08 9.02
CA ILE A 18 19.75 13.32 8.73
C ILE A 18 20.26 14.51 9.56
N PHE A 19 19.52 15.61 9.62
CA PHE A 19 19.88 16.79 10.40
C PHE A 19 20.03 16.47 11.89
N LEU A 20 19.07 15.75 12.46
CA LEU A 20 19.13 15.31 13.85
C LEU A 20 20.33 14.39 14.08
N ALA A 21 20.55 13.40 13.21
CA ALA A 21 21.68 12.47 13.32
C ALA A 21 23.03 13.20 13.31
N LEU A 22 23.21 14.18 12.40
CA LEU A 22 24.41 15.02 12.35
C LEU A 22 24.61 15.84 13.63
N ARG A 23 23.52 16.31 14.26
CA ARG A 23 23.61 17.10 15.50
C ARG A 23 24.09 16.28 16.69
N PHE A 24 23.76 14.99 16.74
CA PHE A 24 24.17 14.10 17.83
C PHE A 24 25.58 13.50 17.65
N GLU A 25 26.16 13.48 16.45
CA GLU A 25 27.44 12.75 16.16
C GLU A 25 28.69 13.57 16.52
N ARG A 26 28.52 14.63 17.31
CA ARG A 26 29.43 15.78 17.52
C ARG A 26 30.83 15.50 18.11
N THR A 27 31.37 14.29 18.01
CA THR A 27 32.57 13.89 18.77
C THR A 27 33.69 13.24 17.95
N ALA A 28 33.58 13.10 16.62
CA ALA A 28 34.77 12.88 15.76
C ALA A 28 34.55 13.41 14.34
N SER A 29 35.42 14.32 13.91
CA SER A 29 35.35 15.02 12.61
C SER A 29 35.30 14.06 11.42
N VAL A 30 36.12 13.00 11.40
CA VAL A 30 36.21 12.06 10.27
C VAL A 30 34.94 11.22 10.08
N ARG A 31 34.35 10.68 11.17
CA ARG A 31 33.11 9.86 11.07
C ARG A 31 31.91 10.67 10.60
N LEU A 32 31.86 11.94 11.02
CA LEU A 32 30.82 12.87 10.57
C LEU A 32 30.86 13.06 9.04
N PHE A 33 32.05 13.17 8.44
CA PHE A 33 32.19 13.27 6.99
C PHE A 33 31.70 12.01 6.26
N TYR A 34 32.08 10.82 6.74
CA TYR A 34 31.60 9.56 6.15
C TYR A 34 30.07 9.42 6.25
N PHE A 35 29.49 9.77 7.41
CA PHE A 35 28.04 9.76 7.57
C PHE A 35 27.33 10.72 6.61
N ALA A 36 27.82 11.96 6.52
CA ALA A 36 27.25 12.96 5.61
C ALA A 36 27.34 12.50 4.13
N TYR A 37 28.48 11.93 3.73
CA TYR A 37 28.67 11.40 2.38
C TYR A 37 27.69 10.27 2.06
N LEU A 38 27.53 9.31 2.96
CA LEU A 38 26.56 8.23 2.82
C LEU A 38 25.12 8.75 2.78
N ALA A 39 24.80 9.80 3.55
CA ALA A 39 23.46 10.40 3.61
C ALA A 39 23.10 11.08 2.29
N ILE A 40 24.07 11.79 1.70
CA ILE A 40 23.94 12.34 0.35
C ILE A 40 23.75 11.20 -0.66
N GLY A 41 24.52 10.11 -0.53
CA GLY A 41 24.36 8.91 -1.36
C GLY A 41 22.95 8.33 -1.30
N TYR A 42 22.41 8.11 -0.09
CA TYR A 42 21.05 7.61 0.13
C TYR A 42 19.99 8.48 -0.57
N VAL A 43 20.05 9.80 -0.37
CA VAL A 43 19.12 10.74 -0.99
C VAL A 43 19.26 10.74 -2.51
N SER A 44 20.51 10.70 -3.02
CA SER A 44 20.81 10.69 -4.45
C SER A 44 20.26 9.44 -5.14
N VAL A 45 20.44 8.25 -4.54
CA VAL A 45 19.87 6.99 -5.06
C VAL A 45 18.35 7.08 -5.14
N GLY A 46 17.68 7.61 -4.11
CA GLY A 46 16.23 7.81 -4.12
C GLY A 46 15.74 8.78 -5.20
N ILE A 47 16.48 9.88 -5.45
CA ILE A 47 16.16 10.83 -6.53
C ILE A 47 16.33 10.16 -7.89
N VAL A 48 17.46 9.47 -8.11
CA VAL A 48 17.76 8.79 -9.38
C VAL A 48 16.72 7.72 -9.67
N ARG A 49 16.38 6.89 -8.67
CA ARG A 49 15.33 5.86 -8.76
C ARG A 49 14.02 6.44 -9.29
N LYS A 50 13.59 7.56 -8.71
CA LYS A 50 12.31 8.19 -9.08
C LYS A 50 12.35 8.82 -10.47
N LEU A 51 13.42 9.52 -10.81
CA LEU A 51 13.49 10.32 -12.05
C LEU A 51 13.80 9.47 -13.28
N PHE A 52 14.68 8.47 -13.16
CA PHE A 52 15.24 7.77 -14.31
C PHE A 52 14.84 6.29 -14.39
N ILE A 53 14.50 5.64 -13.27
CA ILE A 53 14.33 4.18 -13.24
C ILE A 53 12.87 3.76 -13.39
N ARG A 54 12.53 3.23 -14.56
CA ARG A 54 11.19 2.70 -14.85
C ARG A 54 11.04 1.19 -14.67
N SER A 55 12.13 0.43 -14.87
CA SER A 55 12.11 -1.02 -14.75
C SER A 55 12.05 -1.48 -13.29
N ASN A 56 11.14 -2.41 -13.00
CA ASN A 56 10.92 -2.94 -11.65
C ASN A 56 12.15 -3.65 -11.09
N ASN A 57 12.86 -4.42 -11.92
CA ASN A 57 14.07 -5.14 -11.51
C ASN A 57 15.21 -4.18 -11.16
N ILE A 58 15.32 -3.07 -11.89
CA ILE A 58 16.35 -2.05 -11.62
C ILE A 58 15.97 -1.28 -10.34
N ARG A 59 14.68 -0.98 -10.11
CA ARG A 59 14.24 -0.40 -8.82
C ARG A 59 14.58 -1.31 -7.65
N LEU A 60 14.31 -2.61 -7.77
CA LEU A 60 14.66 -3.60 -6.74
C LEU A 60 16.16 -3.50 -6.38
N LEU A 61 17.05 -3.45 -7.36
CA LEU A 61 18.49 -3.33 -7.14
C LEU A 61 18.83 -2.05 -6.35
N THR A 62 18.21 -0.92 -6.68
CA THR A 62 18.48 0.32 -5.94
C THR A 62 18.04 0.27 -4.47
N PHE A 63 17.03 -0.52 -4.11
CA PHE A 63 16.65 -0.70 -2.70
C PHE A 63 17.68 -1.50 -1.91
N PHE A 64 18.36 -2.46 -2.54
CA PHE A 64 19.51 -3.12 -1.91
C PHE A 64 20.65 -2.13 -1.64
N ILE A 65 20.86 -1.16 -2.53
CA ILE A 65 21.84 -0.09 -2.32
C ILE A 65 21.44 0.77 -1.12
N ASP A 66 20.16 1.16 -0.99
CA ASP A 66 19.67 1.91 0.18
C ASP A 66 19.95 1.17 1.48
N ILE A 67 19.60 -0.13 1.54
CA ILE A 67 19.82 -0.99 2.71
C ILE A 67 21.31 -1.05 3.05
N ALA A 68 22.18 -1.26 2.05
CA ALA A 68 23.63 -1.31 2.26
C ALA A 68 24.19 0.02 2.77
N ILE A 69 23.70 1.15 2.24
CA ILE A 69 24.10 2.49 2.70
C ILE A 69 23.69 2.69 4.17
N VAL A 70 22.44 2.40 4.52
CA VAL A 70 21.94 2.55 5.90
C VAL A 70 22.70 1.64 6.86
N PHE A 71 22.92 0.37 6.50
CA PHE A 71 23.72 -0.55 7.29
C PHE A 71 25.15 -0.04 7.51
N THR A 72 25.76 0.54 6.47
CA THR A 72 27.09 1.16 6.58
C THR A 72 27.08 2.37 7.50
N MET A 73 26.03 3.22 7.45
CA MET A 73 25.89 4.32 8.42
C MET A 73 25.79 3.81 9.85
N GLU A 74 25.06 2.72 10.08
CA GLU A 74 24.86 2.13 11.41
C GLU A 74 26.15 1.56 12.00
N THR A 75 26.99 0.93 11.18
CA THR A 75 28.29 0.39 11.64
C THR A 75 29.31 1.49 11.90
N LEU A 76 29.19 2.64 11.24
CA LEU A 76 30.10 3.77 11.38
C LEU A 76 29.69 4.78 12.47
N THR A 77 28.47 4.71 13.01
CA THR A 77 27.93 5.71 13.96
C THR A 77 27.85 5.21 15.40
N ARG A 78 27.80 6.16 16.36
CA ARG A 78 27.68 5.84 17.78
C ARG A 78 26.28 5.32 18.15
N TYR A 79 26.21 4.55 19.25
CA TYR A 79 24.99 3.89 19.73
C TYR A 79 23.73 4.78 19.78
N VAL A 80 23.82 6.05 20.18
CA VAL A 80 22.66 6.96 20.28
C VAL A 80 22.06 7.27 18.91
N ILE A 81 22.89 7.54 17.91
CA ILE A 81 22.45 7.80 16.53
C ILE A 81 21.95 6.54 15.86
N ASN A 82 22.52 5.41 16.25
CA ASN A 82 22.18 4.12 15.74
C ASN A 82 20.70 3.73 16.02
N TYR A 83 20.00 4.36 16.97
CA TYR A 83 18.54 4.22 17.11
C TYR A 83 17.74 5.12 16.14
N ALA A 84 18.26 6.31 15.82
CA ALA A 84 17.64 7.17 14.81
C ALA A 84 17.80 6.57 13.40
N LEU A 85 18.87 5.80 13.17
CA LEU A 85 19.10 5.15 11.88
C LEU A 85 18.11 4.01 11.58
N HIS A 86 17.54 3.38 12.60
CA HIS A 86 16.46 2.40 12.43
C HIS A 86 15.25 2.98 11.68
N THR A 87 14.99 4.28 11.83
CA THR A 87 13.89 4.94 11.11
C THR A 87 14.11 4.91 9.59
N PHE A 88 15.34 4.84 9.10
CA PHE A 88 15.60 4.72 7.66
C PHE A 88 15.09 3.40 7.08
N TYR A 89 15.16 2.29 7.81
CA TYR A 89 14.56 1.03 7.34
C TYR A 89 13.05 1.15 7.19
N ILE A 90 12.37 1.87 8.09
CA ILE A 90 10.94 2.15 7.96
C ILE A 90 10.67 2.99 6.72
N VAL A 91 11.48 4.03 6.47
CA VAL A 91 11.37 4.85 5.24
C VAL A 91 11.57 3.98 3.99
N ILE A 92 12.56 3.09 3.99
CA ILE A 92 12.81 2.12 2.90
C ILE A 92 11.58 1.22 2.67
N LEU A 93 10.98 0.67 3.73
CA LEU A 93 9.80 -0.19 3.63
C LEU A 93 8.60 0.53 3.03
N ILE A 94 8.33 1.76 3.46
CA ILE A 94 7.21 2.55 2.93
C ILE A 94 7.47 2.92 1.46
N ASP A 95 8.71 3.24 1.10
CA ASP A 95 9.08 3.57 -0.27
C ASP A 95 8.99 2.35 -1.20
N ALA A 96 9.48 1.19 -0.75
CA ALA A 96 9.34 -0.08 -1.44
C ALA A 96 7.87 -0.47 -1.62
N TYR A 97 7.03 -0.22 -0.62
CA TYR A 97 5.58 -0.42 -0.71
C TYR A 97 4.96 0.41 -1.86
N MET A 98 5.43 1.64 -2.08
CA MET A 98 4.91 2.53 -3.10
C MET A 98 5.42 2.23 -4.52
N GLU A 99 6.65 1.72 -4.64
CA GLU A 99 7.37 1.66 -5.92
C GLU A 99 7.55 0.26 -6.53
N LEU A 100 7.54 -0.79 -5.71
CA LEU A 100 7.73 -2.18 -6.15
C LEU A 100 6.40 -2.93 -6.28
N ASP A 101 6.39 -4.05 -6.99
CA ASP A 101 5.27 -5.01 -6.94
C ASP A 101 5.36 -5.92 -5.72
N LYS A 102 4.34 -6.73 -5.40
CA LYS A 102 4.32 -7.56 -4.18
C LYS A 102 5.52 -8.49 -4.02
N LYS A 103 5.94 -9.20 -5.08
CA LYS A 103 7.08 -10.15 -5.00
C LYS A 103 8.41 -9.41 -4.68
N PRO A 104 8.85 -8.40 -5.45
CA PRO A 104 10.06 -7.64 -5.10
C PRO A 104 9.95 -6.91 -3.76
N PHE A 105 8.77 -6.40 -3.42
CA PHE A 105 8.53 -5.79 -2.11
C PHE A 105 8.76 -6.76 -0.96
N ALA A 106 8.25 -8.00 -1.06
CA ALA A 106 8.45 -9.02 -0.02
C ALA A 106 9.94 -9.31 0.20
N ILE A 107 10.73 -9.39 -0.87
CA ILE A 107 12.19 -9.59 -0.80
C ILE A 107 12.85 -8.43 -0.05
N ILE A 108 12.59 -7.19 -0.47
CA ILE A 108 13.15 -6.00 0.20
C ILE A 108 12.69 -5.91 1.65
N GLY A 109 11.42 -6.24 1.93
CA GLY A 109 10.86 -6.25 3.28
C GLY A 109 11.60 -7.20 4.20
N SER A 110 11.83 -8.43 3.76
CA SER A 110 12.59 -9.44 4.51
C SER A 110 14.05 -9.03 4.72
N VAL A 111 14.72 -8.53 3.68
CA VAL A 111 16.14 -8.15 3.74
C VAL A 111 16.34 -6.93 4.64
N ALA A 112 15.53 -5.88 4.48
CA ALA A 112 15.59 -4.70 5.34
C ALA A 112 15.28 -5.06 6.81
N GLY A 113 14.28 -5.91 7.03
CA GLY A 113 13.94 -6.44 8.35
C GLY A 113 15.12 -7.14 9.00
N LEU A 114 15.68 -8.17 8.35
CA LEU A 114 16.82 -8.92 8.86
C LEU A 114 18.03 -8.02 9.13
N THR A 115 18.35 -7.14 8.18
CA THR A 115 19.50 -6.22 8.30
C THR A 115 19.36 -5.30 9.51
N SER A 116 18.17 -4.76 9.74
CA SER A 116 17.89 -3.93 10.92
C SER A 116 18.09 -4.70 12.24
N LEU A 117 17.88 -6.02 12.25
CA LEU A 117 18.01 -6.83 13.46
C LEU A 117 19.46 -7.26 13.75
N LEU A 118 20.33 -7.33 12.73
CA LEU A 118 21.71 -7.84 12.87
C LEU A 118 22.50 -7.13 13.98
N LYS A 119 22.31 -5.82 14.12
CA LYS A 119 22.96 -5.03 15.17
C LYS A 119 22.59 -5.51 16.57
N TYR A 120 21.32 -5.81 16.81
CA TYR A 120 20.88 -6.25 18.13
C TYR A 120 21.38 -7.65 18.47
N ILE A 121 21.52 -8.52 17.46
CA ILE A 121 22.17 -9.82 17.63
C ILE A 121 23.62 -9.63 18.10
N ASN A 122 24.37 -8.74 17.45
CA ASN A 122 25.74 -8.44 17.87
C ASN A 122 25.80 -7.84 19.29
N MET A 123 24.85 -6.96 19.63
CA MET A 123 24.76 -6.37 20.97
C MET A 123 24.44 -7.40 22.06
N LEU A 124 23.59 -8.40 21.77
CA LEU A 124 23.30 -9.53 22.66
C LEU A 124 24.52 -10.42 22.90
N LEU A 125 25.31 -10.66 21.85
CA LEU A 125 26.53 -11.48 21.95
C LEU A 125 27.60 -10.81 22.82
N LEU A 126 27.68 -9.48 22.80
CA LEU A 126 28.71 -8.70 23.50
C LEU A 126 28.30 -8.29 24.93
N THR A 127 27.00 -8.24 25.25
CA THR A 127 26.51 -7.70 26.53
C THR A 127 25.50 -8.64 27.21
N ARG A 128 25.70 -8.95 28.49
CA ARG A 128 24.75 -9.74 29.30
C ARG A 128 23.76 -8.89 30.12
N SER A 129 23.57 -7.63 29.74
CA SER A 129 22.68 -6.72 30.48
C SER A 129 21.21 -7.00 30.15
N PHE A 130 20.39 -7.20 31.18
CA PHE A 130 18.94 -7.39 31.03
C PHE A 130 18.27 -6.25 30.24
N SER A 131 18.71 -5.01 30.45
CA SER A 131 18.20 -3.84 29.71
C SER A 131 18.44 -3.97 28.19
N LYS A 132 19.60 -4.47 27.79
CA LYS A 132 19.97 -4.68 26.38
C LYS A 132 19.23 -5.85 25.74
N VAL A 133 18.92 -6.88 26.52
CA VAL A 133 18.06 -7.99 26.09
C VAL A 133 16.64 -7.50 25.85
N ALA A 134 16.03 -6.80 26.81
CA ALA A 134 14.67 -6.27 26.69
C ALA A 134 14.53 -5.33 25.49
N GLU A 135 15.51 -4.44 25.29
CA GLU A 135 15.58 -3.53 24.15
C GLU A 135 15.62 -4.27 22.81
N THR A 136 16.46 -5.30 22.70
CA THR A 136 16.56 -6.14 21.49
C THR A 136 15.24 -6.83 21.18
N VAL A 137 14.61 -7.42 22.19
CA VAL A 137 13.32 -8.10 22.04
C VAL A 137 12.25 -7.12 21.57
N PHE A 138 12.17 -5.94 22.20
CA PHE A 138 11.22 -4.90 21.84
C PHE A 138 11.36 -4.47 20.38
N PHE A 139 12.56 -4.09 19.94
CA PHE A 139 12.79 -3.65 18.56
C PHE A 139 12.59 -4.78 17.53
N SER A 140 12.87 -6.03 17.90
CA SER A 140 12.61 -7.20 17.06
C SER A 140 11.10 -7.38 16.83
N LEU A 141 10.30 -7.38 17.90
CA LEU A 141 8.85 -7.47 17.81
C LEU A 141 8.24 -6.31 17.03
N PHE A 142 8.72 -5.09 17.27
CA PHE A 142 8.26 -3.91 16.56
C PHE A 142 8.58 -3.98 15.05
N THR A 143 9.76 -4.46 14.69
CA THR A 143 10.15 -4.65 13.28
C THR A 143 9.28 -5.70 12.60
N ILE A 144 9.07 -6.84 13.25
CA ILE A 144 8.17 -7.90 12.75
C ILE A 144 6.76 -7.35 12.55
N PHE A 145 6.24 -6.59 13.52
CA PHE A 145 4.91 -5.98 13.45
C PHE A 145 4.78 -4.99 12.29
N ILE A 146 5.78 -4.14 12.06
CA ILE A 146 5.79 -3.21 10.92
C ILE A 146 5.80 -3.96 9.60
N ILE A 147 6.71 -4.93 9.44
CA ILE A 147 6.83 -5.70 8.19
C ILE A 147 5.51 -6.41 7.89
N PHE A 148 4.93 -7.07 8.90
CA PHE A 148 3.62 -7.71 8.77
C PHE A 148 2.56 -6.69 8.34
N THR A 149 2.44 -5.58 9.06
CA THR A 149 1.44 -4.53 8.75
C THR A 149 1.59 -4.02 7.32
N VAL A 150 2.81 -3.68 6.87
CA VAL A 150 3.04 -3.16 5.52
C VAL A 150 2.79 -4.25 4.46
N TYR A 151 3.10 -5.52 4.77
CA TYR A 151 2.77 -6.65 3.89
C TYR A 151 1.26 -6.83 3.72
N LEU A 152 0.49 -6.74 4.81
CA LEU A 152 -0.97 -6.84 4.77
C LEU A 152 -1.56 -5.67 3.97
N LEU A 153 -1.04 -4.46 4.17
CA LEU A 153 -1.43 -3.30 3.36
C LEU A 153 -1.10 -3.49 1.88
N LYS A 154 -0.04 -4.25 1.55
CA LYS A 154 0.34 -4.55 0.17
C LYS A 154 -0.63 -5.55 -0.46
N GLU A 155 -1.00 -6.59 0.28
CA GLU A 155 -1.99 -7.59 -0.12
C GLU A 155 -3.32 -6.93 -0.46
N VAL A 156 -3.87 -6.15 0.47
CA VAL A 156 -5.15 -5.44 0.31
C VAL A 156 -5.12 -4.49 -0.89
N ARG A 157 -3.98 -3.83 -1.13
CA ARG A 157 -3.82 -2.94 -2.29
C ARG A 157 -3.86 -3.70 -3.61
N GLU A 158 -3.23 -4.87 -3.69
CA GLU A 158 -3.25 -5.68 -4.91
C GLU A 158 -4.63 -6.27 -5.19
N GLU A 159 -5.33 -6.76 -4.16
CA GLU A 159 -6.71 -7.24 -4.32
C GLU A 159 -7.63 -6.15 -4.84
N LYS A 160 -7.61 -4.96 -4.23
CA LYS A 160 -8.39 -3.80 -4.72
C LYS A 160 -8.07 -3.45 -6.16
N GLY A 161 -6.79 -3.48 -6.54
CA GLY A 161 -6.37 -3.21 -7.91
C GLY A 161 -6.91 -4.21 -8.94
N LYS A 162 -6.99 -5.49 -8.59
CA LYS A 162 -7.62 -6.53 -9.43
C LYS A 162 -9.11 -6.29 -9.58
N THR A 163 -9.82 -6.01 -8.48
CA THR A 163 -11.25 -5.70 -8.51
C THR A 163 -11.55 -4.47 -9.39
N GLU A 164 -10.75 -3.41 -9.29
CA GLU A 164 -10.91 -2.22 -10.14
C GLU A 164 -10.67 -2.51 -11.63
N MET A 165 -9.72 -3.39 -11.97
CA MET A 165 -9.44 -3.79 -13.35
C MET A 165 -10.61 -4.57 -13.95
N VAL A 166 -11.11 -5.58 -13.22
CA VAL A 166 -12.28 -6.37 -13.63
C VAL A 166 -13.50 -5.48 -13.82
N TYR A 167 -13.72 -4.53 -12.90
CA TYR A 167 -14.81 -3.56 -13.03
C TYR A 167 -14.70 -2.69 -14.29
N LYS A 168 -13.49 -2.19 -14.62
CA LYS A 168 -13.26 -1.40 -15.84
C LYS A 168 -13.45 -2.19 -17.11
N GLU A 169 -12.93 -3.42 -17.15
CA GLU A 169 -13.09 -4.32 -18.29
C GLU A 169 -14.56 -4.59 -18.54
N LEU A 170 -15.30 -4.89 -17.47
CA LEU A 170 -16.71 -5.13 -17.57
C LEU A 170 -17.52 -3.90 -18.02
N LEU A 171 -17.22 -2.71 -17.50
CA LEU A 171 -17.83 -1.47 -17.98
C LEU A 171 -17.56 -1.22 -19.47
N ALA A 172 -16.37 -1.59 -19.95
CA ALA A 172 -16.03 -1.49 -21.36
C ALA A 172 -16.87 -2.45 -22.21
N THR A 173 -16.97 -3.71 -21.78
CA THR A 173 -17.83 -4.72 -22.42
C THR A 173 -19.29 -4.28 -22.44
N TYR A 174 -19.79 -3.70 -21.35
CA TYR A 174 -21.15 -3.19 -21.30
C TYR A 174 -21.39 -2.08 -22.33
N LYS A 175 -20.49 -1.10 -22.42
CA LYS A 175 -20.58 -0.02 -23.43
C LYS A 175 -20.56 -0.56 -24.86
N GLU A 176 -19.76 -1.59 -25.11
CA GLU A 176 -19.72 -2.25 -26.42
C GLU A 176 -21.05 -2.95 -26.74
N LEU A 177 -21.59 -3.70 -25.78
CA LEU A 177 -22.89 -4.36 -25.91
C LEU A 177 -24.00 -3.33 -26.12
N GLU A 178 -24.05 -2.26 -25.34
CA GLU A 178 -25.03 -1.17 -25.47
C GLU A 178 -25.00 -0.55 -26.89
N GLY A 179 -23.80 -0.37 -27.46
CA GLY A 179 -23.64 0.07 -28.86
C GLY A 179 -24.25 -0.91 -29.86
N LYS A 180 -24.05 -2.22 -29.68
CA LYS A 180 -24.65 -3.27 -30.53
C LYS A 180 -26.19 -3.31 -30.37
N TYR A 181 -26.70 -3.11 -29.16
CA TYR A 181 -28.15 -3.03 -28.88
C TYR A 181 -28.80 -1.80 -29.53
N LYS A 182 -28.19 -0.61 -29.43
CA LYS A 182 -28.70 0.61 -30.08
C LYS A 182 -28.77 0.47 -31.61
N ASN A 183 -27.92 -0.37 -32.18
CA ASN A 183 -27.92 -0.68 -33.60
C ASN A 183 -28.89 -1.82 -33.99
N GLY A 184 -29.77 -2.26 -33.08
CA GLY A 184 -30.84 -3.22 -33.35
C GLY A 184 -30.40 -4.68 -33.52
N MET A 185 -29.16 -5.03 -33.16
CA MET A 185 -28.58 -6.36 -33.42
C MET A 185 -28.91 -7.44 -32.37
N MET A 186 -29.56 -7.10 -31.24
CA MET A 186 -30.02 -8.06 -30.22
C MET A 186 -31.30 -7.56 -29.54
N ALA A 187 -32.26 -8.46 -29.30
CA ALA A 187 -33.40 -8.22 -28.42
C ALA A 187 -32.95 -8.33 -26.95
N PHE A 188 -33.48 -7.47 -26.07
CA PHE A 188 -33.15 -7.47 -24.65
C PHE A 188 -34.20 -8.25 -23.85
N GLU A 189 -33.82 -9.38 -23.27
CA GLU A 189 -34.63 -10.09 -22.29
C GLU A 189 -33.86 -10.11 -20.95
N PRO A 190 -34.39 -9.48 -19.88
CA PRO A 190 -33.78 -9.57 -18.56
C PRO A 190 -33.81 -11.02 -18.07
N GLU A 191 -32.81 -11.42 -17.30
CA GLU A 191 -32.78 -12.75 -16.70
C GLU A 191 -33.99 -12.95 -15.77
N PRO A 192 -34.63 -14.13 -15.74
CA PRO A 192 -35.82 -14.38 -14.91
C PRO A 192 -35.63 -14.04 -13.43
N ILE A 193 -34.41 -14.18 -12.92
CA ILE A 193 -34.05 -13.89 -11.52
C ILE A 193 -34.19 -12.40 -11.15
N VAL A 194 -34.29 -11.51 -12.13
CA VAL A 194 -34.59 -10.08 -11.93
C VAL A 194 -36.00 -9.88 -11.38
N GLU A 195 -36.93 -10.78 -11.69
CA GLU A 195 -38.31 -10.72 -11.20
C GLU A 195 -38.41 -11.02 -9.70
N GLU A 196 -37.42 -11.70 -9.12
CA GLU A 196 -37.37 -12.01 -7.68
C GLU A 196 -36.94 -10.83 -6.80
N LEU A 197 -36.43 -9.77 -7.43
CA LEU A 197 -36.08 -8.52 -6.75
C LEU A 197 -37.31 -7.65 -6.55
N THR A 198 -37.47 -7.13 -5.33
CA THR A 198 -38.47 -6.10 -5.04
C THR A 198 -38.12 -4.80 -5.76
N GLU A 199 -39.11 -3.92 -5.97
CA GLU A 199 -38.87 -2.62 -6.62
C GLU A 199 -37.81 -1.78 -5.91
N ARG A 200 -37.76 -1.86 -4.57
CA ARG A 200 -36.74 -1.17 -3.79
C ARG A 200 -35.34 -1.76 -4.00
N GLU A 201 -35.24 -3.08 -4.15
CA GLU A 201 -33.98 -3.75 -4.45
C GLU A 201 -33.51 -3.40 -5.87
N LYS A 202 -34.41 -3.34 -6.86
CA LYS A 202 -34.11 -2.86 -8.21
C LYS A 202 -33.63 -1.41 -8.21
N GLU A 203 -34.27 -0.53 -7.44
CA GLU A 203 -33.84 0.87 -7.34
C GLU A 203 -32.42 1.01 -6.76
N ILE A 204 -32.07 0.18 -5.78
CA ILE A 204 -30.71 0.09 -5.24
C ILE A 204 -29.74 -0.48 -6.28
N CYS A 205 -30.12 -1.51 -7.04
CA CYS A 205 -29.33 -2.05 -8.15
C CYS A 205 -29.00 -0.96 -9.18
N ARG A 206 -29.99 -0.14 -9.60
CA ARG A 206 -29.78 0.94 -10.58
C ARG A 206 -28.71 1.91 -10.13
N LEU A 207 -28.85 2.40 -8.89
CA LEU A 207 -27.89 3.35 -8.32
C LEU A 207 -26.49 2.74 -8.18
N ILE A 208 -26.39 1.43 -7.93
CA ILE A 208 -25.12 0.70 -7.91
C ILE A 208 -24.54 0.57 -9.33
N GLY A 209 -25.37 0.28 -10.34
CA GLY A 209 -25.00 0.27 -11.75
C GLY A 209 -24.46 1.62 -12.22
N ASP A 210 -25.04 2.72 -11.73
CA ASP A 210 -24.59 4.09 -11.96
C ASP A 210 -23.29 4.46 -11.20
N GLY A 211 -22.76 3.56 -10.38
CA GLY A 211 -21.52 3.76 -9.64
C GLY A 211 -21.66 4.58 -8.35
N ARG A 212 -22.88 4.79 -7.84
CA ARG A 212 -23.10 5.50 -6.56
C ARG A 212 -22.51 4.70 -5.40
N ASN A 213 -22.03 5.39 -4.37
CA ASN A 213 -21.60 4.78 -3.10
C ASN A 213 -22.78 4.69 -2.09
N ASN A 214 -22.59 4.00 -0.96
CA ASN A 214 -23.66 3.79 0.02
C ASN A 214 -24.24 5.10 0.58
N LYS A 215 -23.40 6.12 0.76
CA LYS A 215 -23.82 7.43 1.25
C LYS A 215 -24.70 8.13 0.22
N GLU A 216 -24.26 8.18 -1.03
CA GLU A 216 -25.07 8.76 -2.13
C GLU A 216 -26.40 8.03 -2.31
N ILE A 217 -26.41 6.70 -2.21
CA ILE A 217 -27.65 5.90 -2.27
C ILE A 217 -28.54 6.24 -1.07
N SER A 218 -27.97 6.34 0.12
CA SER A 218 -28.72 6.65 1.35
C SER A 218 -29.39 8.02 1.28
N GLU A 219 -28.70 9.01 0.71
CA GLU A 219 -29.20 10.36 0.45
C GLU A 219 -30.29 10.36 -0.62
N THR A 220 -30.06 9.64 -1.73
CA THR A 220 -31.02 9.56 -2.85
C THR A 220 -32.32 8.87 -2.44
N LEU A 221 -32.21 7.84 -1.59
CA LEU A 221 -33.30 6.96 -1.22
C LEU A 221 -33.91 7.30 0.16
N PHE A 222 -33.41 8.34 0.84
CA PHE A 222 -33.82 8.77 2.17
C PHE A 222 -33.83 7.65 3.23
N ILE A 223 -32.77 6.84 3.26
CA ILE A 223 -32.56 5.76 4.23
C ILE A 223 -31.18 5.86 4.87
N SER A 224 -30.90 5.09 5.93
CA SER A 224 -29.57 5.09 6.54
C SER A 224 -28.56 4.30 5.69
N GLU A 225 -27.26 4.65 5.75
CA GLU A 225 -26.19 3.86 5.12
C GLU A 225 -26.19 2.39 5.58
N GLY A 226 -26.57 2.14 6.84
CA GLY A 226 -26.71 0.79 7.39
C GLY A 226 -27.84 0.01 6.69
N THR A 227 -28.96 0.66 6.43
CA THR A 227 -30.09 0.09 5.68
C THR A 227 -29.69 -0.25 4.25
N VAL A 228 -28.92 0.64 3.58
CA VAL A 228 -28.38 0.36 2.23
C VAL A 228 -27.50 -0.89 2.23
N LYS A 229 -26.59 -1.02 3.20
CA LYS A 229 -25.72 -2.22 3.34
C LYS A 229 -26.54 -3.50 3.53
N ASN A 230 -27.60 -3.43 4.32
CA ASN A 230 -28.49 -4.59 4.56
C ASN A 230 -29.23 -4.99 3.27
N HIS A 231 -29.78 -4.03 2.53
CA HIS A 231 -30.39 -4.31 1.23
C HIS A 231 -29.39 -4.94 0.27
N ILE A 232 -28.19 -4.39 0.13
CA ILE A 232 -27.15 -4.95 -0.75
C ILE A 232 -26.82 -6.39 -0.36
N THR A 233 -26.68 -6.67 0.93
CA THR A 233 -26.40 -8.02 1.43
C THR A 233 -27.52 -9.00 1.09
N ASN A 234 -28.78 -8.57 1.20
CA ASN A 234 -29.94 -9.40 0.86
C ASN A 234 -30.04 -9.63 -0.65
N ILE A 235 -29.81 -8.60 -1.45
CA ILE A 235 -29.79 -8.71 -2.91
C ILE A 235 -28.72 -9.71 -3.32
N LEU A 236 -27.47 -9.52 -2.90
CA LEU A 236 -26.36 -10.43 -3.21
C LEU A 236 -26.68 -11.89 -2.87
N LYS A 237 -27.35 -12.13 -1.74
CA LYS A 237 -27.80 -13.48 -1.36
C LYS A 237 -28.90 -14.02 -2.28
N LYS A 238 -29.89 -13.22 -2.66
CA LYS A 238 -30.99 -13.64 -3.54
C LYS A 238 -30.49 -14.05 -4.93
N ILE A 239 -29.58 -13.26 -5.49
CA ILE A 239 -29.06 -13.49 -6.85
C ILE A 239 -27.71 -14.23 -6.87
N GLU A 240 -27.33 -14.82 -5.73
CA GLU A 240 -26.12 -15.63 -5.54
C GLU A 240 -24.80 -14.96 -5.97
N LEU A 241 -24.72 -13.64 -5.80
CA LEU A 241 -23.53 -12.87 -6.11
C LEU A 241 -22.65 -12.66 -4.87
N ARG A 242 -21.34 -12.58 -5.10
CA ARG A 242 -20.34 -12.51 -4.03
C ARG A 242 -20.06 -11.10 -3.55
N ASP A 243 -20.14 -10.11 -4.45
CA ASP A 243 -19.76 -8.74 -4.13
C ASP A 243 -20.53 -7.67 -4.93
N ARG A 244 -20.45 -6.43 -4.45
CA ARG A 244 -21.09 -5.25 -5.06
C ARG A 244 -20.70 -5.05 -6.52
N THR A 245 -19.49 -5.45 -6.91
CA THR A 245 -19.01 -5.30 -8.29
C THR A 245 -19.83 -6.20 -9.20
N GLN A 246 -20.00 -7.47 -8.82
CA GLN A 246 -20.90 -8.40 -9.50
C GLN A 246 -22.33 -7.87 -9.53
N LEU A 247 -22.79 -7.24 -8.45
CA LEU A 247 -24.11 -6.62 -8.42
C LEU A 247 -24.25 -5.45 -9.41
N ALA A 248 -23.22 -4.60 -9.53
CA ALA A 248 -23.21 -3.52 -10.51
C ALA A 248 -23.24 -4.05 -11.95
N VAL A 249 -22.53 -5.15 -12.21
CA VAL A 249 -22.56 -5.86 -13.49
C VAL A 249 -23.97 -6.35 -13.80
N PHE A 250 -24.57 -7.01 -12.83
CA PHE A 250 -25.90 -7.58 -12.94
C PHE A 250 -26.95 -6.50 -13.21
N ALA A 251 -26.87 -5.39 -12.48
CA ALA A 251 -27.73 -4.22 -12.67
C ALA A 251 -27.65 -3.68 -14.11
N LEU A 252 -26.42 -3.43 -14.58
CA LEU A 252 -26.16 -2.97 -15.94
C LEU A 252 -26.65 -3.96 -17.00
N LYS A 253 -26.28 -5.24 -16.87
CA LYS A 253 -26.68 -6.33 -17.78
C LYS A 253 -28.19 -6.46 -17.86
N ASN A 254 -28.92 -6.25 -16.76
CA ASN A 254 -30.36 -6.42 -16.70
C ASN A 254 -31.16 -5.11 -16.79
N ARG A 255 -30.50 -3.96 -17.02
CA ARG A 255 -31.12 -2.62 -17.10
C ARG A 255 -31.99 -2.28 -15.87
N ILE A 256 -31.52 -2.70 -14.70
CA ILE A 256 -32.09 -2.38 -13.39
C ILE A 256 -30.99 -1.89 -12.46
#